data_AF-A0A7C3QJJ8-F1
#
_entry.id   AF-A0A7C3QJJ8-F1
#
_cell.length_a   1.000
_cell.length_b   1.000
_cell.length_c   1.000
_cell.angle_alpha   90.00
_cell.angle_beta   90.00
_cell.angle_gamma   90.00
#
_symmetry.space_group_name_H-M   'P 1'
#
loop_
_entity.id
_entity.type
_entity.pdbx_description
1 polymer ?
#
loop_
_entity_poly.entity_id
_entity_poly.type
_entity_poly.pdbx_seq_one_letter_code
_entity_poly.pdbx_strand_id
1 'polypeptide(L)'
;MLLFQDRRQVKSGHDLAKELNDTAGAQRGVSISNWLIEGDLNLKGCKIDKRIHFDDVWITGDVILDDLRTPFSISLSNTWIGGALHAKTLQCEGALSLNRLRVHGYFNPAAPEFRDAPARDRVGVSLRGAHVRSELDLTRAEIRGGLDLDDSEIGGTARLTGLRIERREDLKDQSAASATQYGLSARCAHFKRGLNLGVDREEGLRADPRPSRVVGNVEFEGVVVEADIDMSHVRVLKDYSPQDPAQLDEQDRQFYLEELKQGDDVLAAPGGNDSLSLLRPLEGNVNMMAARVGGSFVAQSATASLLRLERSTLDGNVDLRPAYEWWRIEYKAARLDTLELDAATINGSVMLNGADIRGNLSANGVTIGGFLDGDPYVFKTRIKGDVTISGATIGSDTRFCCAEIGGLFRVITGSFSRVQLRPELVHKNGKNVCEPTKVGGILIQTASLDDLDLFGIQVDGSGEDDLHGAIELSTVEIRGDLRFFNPRPDRYILHGHSGQEREWRKAALPDLCGNPEDTSEGFKGQAFIRKDFKARSLTVKGQIDLTNLDVERGEIKLEGTKCEELTALAAIPNEMIKLYEKSGGKCSHHYPRLKAKSVNLDRLHCSGDADLSGLVISWDVTARSAQVDGTLR
;
A
#
# COMPACT_ATOMS: atom_id res chain seq x y z
N MET A 1 45.31 -6.24 -10.19
CA MET A 1 46.12 -6.78 -11.32
C MET A 1 46.71 -8.18 -11.07
N LEU A 2 46.62 -8.76 -9.86
CA LEU A 2 47.17 -10.10 -9.52
C LEU A 2 46.20 -11.29 -9.76
N LEU A 3 44.99 -11.06 -10.29
CA LEU A 3 43.95 -12.11 -10.51
C LEU A 3 43.89 -12.66 -11.95
N PHE A 4 44.79 -12.24 -12.85
CA PHE A 4 44.68 -12.51 -14.29
C PHE A 4 45.62 -13.60 -14.83
N GLN A 5 46.47 -14.22 -14.00
CA GLN A 5 47.60 -15.02 -14.50
C GLN A 5 47.24 -16.39 -15.10
N ASP A 6 46.02 -16.92 -14.87
CA ASP A 6 45.62 -18.27 -15.33
C ASP A 6 44.49 -18.31 -16.38
N ARG A 7 44.05 -17.16 -16.93
CA ARG A 7 42.93 -17.13 -17.89
C ARG A 7 43.39 -17.26 -19.34
N ARG A 8 42.63 -18.00 -20.15
CA ARG A 8 42.79 -17.95 -21.62
C ARG A 8 42.31 -16.61 -22.13
N GLN A 9 43.17 -15.91 -22.86
CA GLN A 9 42.93 -14.53 -23.33
C GLN A 9 42.60 -14.54 -24.83
N VAL A 10 41.49 -13.90 -25.19
CA VAL A 10 41.16 -13.58 -26.59
C VAL A 10 41.09 -12.07 -26.74
N LYS A 11 41.89 -11.56 -27.67
CA LYS A 11 42.13 -10.11 -27.85
C LYS A 11 41.00 -9.37 -28.55
N SER A 12 40.03 -10.08 -29.13
CA SER A 12 38.86 -9.48 -29.75
C SER A 12 37.65 -10.40 -29.66
N GLY A 13 36.54 -9.91 -29.11
CA GLY A 13 35.26 -10.62 -29.14
C GLY A 13 34.71 -10.83 -30.56
N HIS A 14 35.19 -10.08 -31.56
CA HIS A 14 34.84 -10.29 -32.97
C HIS A 14 35.37 -11.62 -33.51
N ASP A 15 36.59 -12.00 -33.14
CA ASP A 15 37.20 -13.27 -33.54
C ASP A 15 36.44 -14.45 -32.93
N LEU A 16 35.99 -14.29 -31.68
CA LEU A 16 35.15 -15.27 -31.00
C LEU A 16 33.78 -15.40 -31.68
N ALA A 17 33.10 -14.28 -31.98
CA ALA A 17 31.81 -14.29 -32.67
C ALA A 17 31.88 -14.98 -34.05
N LYS A 18 33.00 -14.80 -34.75
CA LYS A 18 33.29 -15.49 -36.00
C LYS A 18 33.55 -16.98 -35.78
N GLU A 19 34.31 -17.37 -34.77
CA GLU A 19 34.55 -18.77 -34.40
C GLU A 19 33.26 -19.50 -33.96
N LEU A 20 32.35 -18.79 -33.27
CA LEU A 20 31.02 -19.27 -32.90
C LEU A 20 30.13 -19.57 -34.12
N ASN A 21 30.24 -18.75 -35.18
CA ASN A 21 29.51 -18.94 -36.43
C ASN A 21 30.18 -20.01 -37.34
N ASP A 22 31.51 -20.06 -37.37
CA ASP A 22 32.29 -20.94 -38.25
C ASP A 22 32.36 -22.39 -37.75
N THR A 23 32.14 -22.64 -36.45
CA THR A 23 32.08 -24.00 -35.85
C THR A 23 30.76 -24.75 -36.12
N ALA A 24 29.99 -24.35 -37.14
CA ALA A 24 28.70 -24.94 -37.54
C ALA A 24 28.70 -26.49 -37.64
N GLY A 25 29.84 -27.14 -37.87
CA GLY A 25 29.95 -28.61 -37.94
C GLY A 25 30.05 -29.39 -36.60
N ALA A 26 30.32 -28.75 -35.47
CA ALA A 26 30.50 -29.45 -34.18
C ALA A 26 29.16 -29.63 -33.43
N GLN A 27 28.75 -30.85 -33.10
CA GLN A 27 27.46 -31.17 -32.45
C GLN A 27 27.30 -30.67 -31.00
N ARG A 28 28.37 -30.18 -30.36
CA ARG A 28 28.33 -29.69 -28.98
C ARG A 28 28.24 -28.17 -29.03
N GLY A 29 27.29 -27.59 -28.32
CA GLY A 29 27.16 -26.13 -28.21
C GLY A 29 28.43 -25.47 -27.67
N VAL A 30 28.45 -24.14 -27.68
CA VAL A 30 29.65 -23.41 -27.31
C VAL A 30 29.67 -23.21 -25.80
N SER A 31 30.68 -23.80 -25.17
CA SER A 31 30.94 -23.73 -23.74
C SER A 31 32.31 -23.10 -23.53
N ILE A 32 32.33 -21.91 -22.94
CA ILE A 32 33.53 -21.14 -22.67
C ILE A 32 33.61 -20.93 -21.17
N SER A 33 34.73 -21.35 -20.57
CA SER A 33 34.93 -21.21 -19.14
C SER A 33 36.33 -20.75 -18.78
N ASN A 34 36.46 -19.88 -17.78
CA ASN A 34 37.71 -19.30 -17.30
C ASN A 34 38.44 -18.42 -18.34
N TRP A 35 37.70 -17.63 -19.11
CA TRP A 35 38.27 -16.77 -20.17
C TRP A 35 38.32 -15.30 -19.77
N LEU A 36 39.24 -14.57 -20.41
CA LEU A 36 39.27 -13.12 -20.49
C LEU A 36 39.07 -12.71 -21.96
N ILE A 37 37.97 -12.02 -22.24
CA ILE A 37 37.64 -11.45 -23.55
C ILE A 37 37.88 -9.94 -23.44
N GLU A 38 38.86 -9.45 -24.20
CA GLU A 38 39.14 -8.01 -24.29
C GLU A 38 38.21 -7.35 -25.31
N GLY A 39 37.57 -6.26 -24.89
CA GLY A 39 36.61 -5.50 -25.71
C GLY A 39 35.20 -6.09 -25.68
N ASP A 40 34.41 -5.74 -26.70
CA ASP A 40 32.99 -6.09 -26.77
C ASP A 40 32.78 -7.50 -27.33
N LEU A 41 31.82 -8.22 -26.76
CA LEU A 41 31.26 -9.44 -27.32
C LEU A 41 29.98 -9.09 -28.09
N ASN A 42 30.09 -8.97 -29.41
CA ASN A 42 28.98 -8.59 -30.27
C ASN A 42 28.40 -9.80 -31.02
N LEU A 43 27.20 -10.24 -30.59
CA LEU A 43 26.39 -11.28 -31.22
C LEU A 43 25.11 -10.71 -31.85
N LYS A 44 25.10 -9.40 -32.15
CA LYS A 44 23.92 -8.70 -32.67
C LYS A 44 23.42 -9.31 -33.97
N GLY A 45 22.12 -9.59 -34.03
CA GLY A 45 21.45 -10.12 -35.22
C GLY A 45 21.89 -11.53 -35.63
N CYS A 46 22.72 -12.19 -34.82
CA CYS A 46 23.16 -13.55 -35.12
C CYS A 46 22.00 -14.55 -34.96
N LYS A 47 22.09 -15.65 -35.71
CA LYS A 47 21.23 -16.83 -35.54
C LYS A 47 22.10 -17.98 -35.09
N ILE A 48 22.06 -18.30 -33.81
CA ILE A 48 22.91 -19.34 -33.22
C ILE A 48 22.04 -20.56 -32.96
N ASP A 49 22.28 -21.64 -33.69
CA ASP A 49 21.56 -22.91 -33.59
C ASP A 49 22.20 -23.86 -32.56
N LYS A 50 22.83 -23.30 -31.53
CA LYS A 50 23.55 -24.03 -30.48
C LYS A 50 23.35 -23.37 -29.13
N ARG A 51 23.59 -24.15 -28.06
CA ARG A 51 23.67 -23.62 -26.68
C ARG A 51 24.86 -22.67 -26.57
N ILE A 52 24.66 -21.57 -25.87
CA ILE A 52 25.69 -20.60 -25.53
C ILE A 52 25.88 -20.66 -24.01
N HIS A 53 27.05 -21.09 -23.56
CA HIS A 53 27.36 -21.22 -22.14
C HIS A 53 28.69 -20.54 -21.84
N PHE A 54 28.63 -19.43 -21.10
CA PHE A 54 29.76 -18.75 -20.51
C PHE A 54 29.71 -18.98 -19.00
N ASP A 55 30.79 -19.54 -18.44
CA ASP A 55 30.94 -19.77 -16.99
C ASP A 55 32.29 -19.27 -16.49
N ASP A 56 32.31 -18.39 -15.49
CA ASP A 56 33.52 -17.72 -15.00
C ASP A 56 34.29 -17.00 -16.13
N VAL A 57 33.57 -16.22 -16.93
CA VAL A 57 34.14 -15.44 -18.04
C VAL A 57 34.21 -13.97 -17.68
N TRP A 58 35.30 -13.32 -18.06
CA TRP A 58 35.52 -11.89 -17.86
C TRP A 58 35.50 -11.21 -19.24
N ILE A 59 34.53 -10.33 -19.48
CA ILE A 59 34.40 -9.52 -20.69
C ILE A 59 34.66 -8.07 -20.31
N THR A 60 35.66 -7.42 -20.91
CA THR A 60 36.03 -6.06 -20.48
C THR A 60 35.13 -4.98 -21.08
N GLY A 61 34.51 -5.22 -22.25
CA GLY A 61 33.56 -4.33 -22.91
C GLY A 61 32.10 -4.76 -22.76
N ASP A 62 31.28 -4.37 -23.73
CA ASP A 62 29.84 -4.66 -23.77
C ASP A 62 29.54 -6.09 -24.23
N VAL A 63 28.44 -6.66 -23.77
CA VAL A 63 27.85 -7.87 -24.36
C VAL A 63 26.60 -7.48 -25.12
N ILE A 64 26.63 -7.60 -26.45
CA ILE A 64 25.56 -7.17 -27.34
C ILE A 64 24.88 -8.42 -27.93
N LEU A 65 23.73 -8.78 -27.37
CA LEU A 65 22.84 -9.86 -27.81
C LEU A 65 21.58 -9.33 -28.53
N ASP A 66 21.59 -8.06 -28.93
CA ASP A 66 20.47 -7.43 -29.63
C ASP A 66 20.04 -8.24 -30.86
N ASP A 67 18.75 -8.46 -31.05
CA ASP A 67 18.19 -9.22 -32.18
C ASP A 67 18.76 -10.66 -32.32
N LEU A 68 19.46 -11.18 -31.31
CA LEU A 68 19.98 -12.56 -31.32
C LEU A 68 18.81 -13.54 -31.34
N ARG A 69 18.90 -14.56 -32.19
CA ARG A 69 17.92 -15.65 -32.26
C ARG A 69 18.59 -16.99 -31.97
N THR A 70 18.13 -17.67 -30.93
CA THR A 70 18.58 -19.03 -30.62
C THR A 70 17.43 -19.90 -30.12
N PRO A 71 17.28 -21.14 -30.63
CA PRO A 71 16.33 -22.09 -30.07
C PRO A 71 16.85 -22.77 -28.78
N PHE A 72 18.04 -22.41 -28.31
CA PHE A 72 18.69 -23.01 -27.16
C PHE A 72 18.89 -22.01 -26.03
N SER A 73 19.29 -22.51 -24.86
CA SER A 73 19.59 -21.68 -23.68
C SER A 73 20.84 -20.81 -23.89
N ILE A 74 20.80 -19.61 -23.32
CA ILE A 74 21.95 -18.73 -23.14
C ILE A 74 22.26 -18.67 -21.65
N SER A 75 23.51 -18.92 -21.29
CA SER A 75 24.00 -18.81 -19.91
C SER A 75 25.22 -17.91 -19.88
N LEU A 76 25.14 -16.86 -19.07
CA LEU A 76 26.23 -15.95 -18.68
C LEU A 76 26.49 -16.10 -17.18
N SER A 77 26.59 -17.35 -16.71
CA SER A 77 26.69 -17.66 -15.29
C SER A 77 28.08 -17.28 -14.77
N ASN A 78 28.16 -16.75 -13.55
CA ASN A 78 29.42 -16.26 -12.95
C ASN A 78 30.23 -15.34 -13.90
N THR A 79 29.58 -14.65 -14.82
CA THR A 79 30.25 -13.83 -15.83
C THR A 79 30.39 -12.39 -15.33
N TRP A 80 31.55 -11.79 -15.56
CA TRP A 80 31.82 -10.39 -15.28
C TRP A 80 31.81 -9.60 -16.59
N ILE A 81 30.94 -8.60 -16.69
CA ILE A 81 30.84 -7.69 -17.83
C ILE A 81 31.29 -6.30 -17.37
N GLY A 82 32.37 -5.83 -17.96
CA GLY A 82 32.94 -4.51 -17.71
C GLY A 82 32.08 -3.40 -18.31
N GLY A 83 31.43 -3.65 -19.44
CA GLY A 83 30.46 -2.77 -20.10
C GLY A 83 29.01 -2.99 -19.64
N ALA A 84 28.07 -2.93 -20.57
CA ALA A 84 26.64 -3.23 -20.39
C ALA A 84 26.23 -4.55 -21.06
N LEU A 85 25.11 -5.13 -20.61
CA LEU A 85 24.46 -6.26 -21.28
C LEU A 85 23.23 -5.75 -22.05
N HIS A 86 23.35 -5.73 -23.38
CA HIS A 86 22.26 -5.41 -24.29
C HIS A 86 21.65 -6.70 -24.82
N ALA A 87 20.37 -6.93 -24.58
CA ALA A 87 19.65 -8.06 -25.17
C ALA A 87 18.28 -7.61 -25.67
N LYS A 88 18.24 -6.46 -26.34
CA LYS A 88 17.02 -5.92 -26.91
C LYS A 88 16.51 -6.88 -27.97
N THR A 89 15.19 -7.12 -27.97
CA THR A 89 14.54 -8.00 -28.97
C THR A 89 15.16 -9.41 -29.07
N LEU A 90 15.86 -9.86 -28.02
CA LEU A 90 16.42 -11.21 -27.92
C LEU A 90 15.30 -12.25 -28.06
N GLN A 91 15.50 -13.24 -28.93
CA GLN A 91 14.61 -14.39 -29.08
C GLN A 91 15.36 -15.64 -28.63
N CYS A 92 15.08 -16.08 -27.40
CA CYS A 92 15.63 -17.29 -26.81
C CYS A 92 14.51 -18.28 -26.51
N GLU A 93 14.50 -19.44 -27.17
CA GLU A 93 13.49 -20.48 -26.88
C GLU A 93 13.85 -21.28 -25.61
N GLY A 94 15.12 -21.29 -25.21
CA GLY A 94 15.59 -21.89 -23.96
C GLY A 94 15.56 -20.92 -22.77
N ALA A 95 16.19 -21.31 -21.66
CA ALA A 95 16.39 -20.43 -20.51
C ALA A 95 17.45 -19.35 -20.79
N LEU A 96 17.25 -18.15 -20.23
CA LEU A 96 18.28 -17.11 -20.14
C LEU A 96 18.78 -17.07 -18.69
N SER A 97 19.96 -17.65 -18.45
CA SER A 97 20.57 -17.69 -17.12
C SER A 97 21.65 -16.63 -17.00
N LEU A 98 21.41 -15.66 -16.13
CA LEU A 98 22.30 -14.57 -15.75
C LEU A 98 22.68 -14.72 -14.26
N ASN A 99 22.76 -15.97 -13.79
CA ASN A 99 22.99 -16.31 -12.40
C ASN A 99 24.38 -15.82 -11.95
N ARG A 100 24.43 -15.06 -10.85
CA ARG A 100 25.66 -14.41 -10.36
C ARG A 100 26.37 -13.55 -11.43
N LEU A 101 25.62 -13.04 -12.40
CA LEU A 101 26.14 -12.07 -13.36
C LEU A 101 26.54 -10.80 -12.62
N ARG A 102 27.72 -10.27 -12.94
CA ARG A 102 28.16 -8.94 -12.49
C ARG A 102 28.27 -8.02 -13.69
N VAL A 103 27.42 -6.99 -13.74
CA VAL A 103 27.48 -5.94 -14.77
C VAL A 103 27.85 -4.64 -14.10
N HIS A 104 29.05 -4.14 -14.40
CA HIS A 104 29.58 -2.95 -13.74
C HIS A 104 29.16 -1.65 -14.42
N GLY A 105 28.74 -1.70 -15.70
CA GLY A 105 28.49 -0.51 -16.49
C GLY A 105 29.78 0.30 -16.66
N TYR A 106 30.49 0.05 -17.75
CA TYR A 106 31.74 0.71 -18.17
C TYR A 106 32.85 0.79 -17.09
N PHE A 107 33.75 -0.19 -17.07
CA PHE A 107 35.02 -0.17 -16.33
C PHE A 107 36.19 0.18 -17.28
N ASN A 108 36.69 1.41 -17.25
CA ASN A 108 37.93 1.78 -17.95
C ASN A 108 39.01 2.23 -16.94
N PRO A 109 40.03 1.41 -16.66
CA PRO A 109 41.12 1.79 -15.76
C PRO A 109 42.18 2.69 -16.42
N ALA A 110 42.09 3.02 -17.73
CA ALA A 110 43.12 3.78 -18.43
C ALA A 110 42.65 4.52 -19.73
N ALA A 111 41.79 5.55 -19.67
CA ALA A 111 41.74 6.66 -20.68
C ALA A 111 40.59 7.66 -20.44
N PRO A 112 40.72 8.94 -20.90
CA PRO A 112 39.89 10.08 -20.54
C PRO A 112 38.59 10.23 -21.36
N GLU A 113 37.60 10.87 -20.73
CA GLU A 113 36.35 11.47 -21.25
C GLU A 113 35.85 11.06 -22.66
N PHE A 114 34.84 10.18 -22.71
CA PHE A 114 33.92 10.09 -23.84
C PHE A 114 32.56 10.70 -23.45
N ARG A 115 32.23 11.85 -24.05
CA ARG A 115 31.08 12.70 -23.71
C ARG A 115 29.78 12.38 -24.45
N ASP A 116 29.76 11.41 -25.37
CA ASP A 116 28.71 11.34 -26.41
C ASP A 116 27.81 10.08 -26.41
N ALA A 117 27.85 9.21 -25.39
CA ALA A 117 26.83 8.17 -25.28
C ALA A 117 25.47 8.81 -24.88
N PRO A 118 24.40 8.71 -25.71
CA PRO A 118 23.14 9.36 -25.43
C PRO A 118 22.57 8.87 -24.09
N ALA A 119 22.07 9.80 -23.27
CA ALA A 119 21.64 9.54 -21.89
C ALA A 119 20.50 8.50 -21.71
N ARG A 120 19.98 7.93 -22.80
CA ARG A 120 18.92 6.92 -22.81
C ARG A 120 19.42 5.48 -22.69
N ASP A 121 20.70 5.20 -22.94
CA ASP A 121 21.26 3.83 -22.94
C ASP A 121 21.98 3.46 -21.62
N ARG A 122 21.61 4.08 -20.50
CA ARG A 122 22.34 3.98 -19.21
C ARG A 122 21.78 2.93 -18.24
N VAL A 123 21.15 1.88 -18.78
CA VAL A 123 20.63 0.74 -18.00
C VAL A 123 21.73 -0.31 -17.89
N GLY A 124 21.93 -0.92 -16.71
CA GLY A 124 22.98 -1.94 -16.52
C GLY A 124 22.67 -3.22 -17.29
N VAL A 125 21.43 -3.69 -17.20
CA VAL A 125 20.91 -4.82 -17.99
C VAL A 125 19.60 -4.41 -18.65
N SER A 126 19.55 -4.43 -19.98
CA SER A 126 18.31 -4.20 -20.74
C SER A 126 17.89 -5.46 -21.48
N LEU A 127 16.76 -6.02 -21.04
CA LEU A 127 16.02 -7.10 -21.70
C LEU A 127 14.75 -6.54 -22.37
N ARG A 128 14.79 -5.28 -22.79
CA ARG A 128 13.63 -4.61 -23.35
C ARG A 128 13.13 -5.33 -24.61
N GLY A 129 11.84 -5.68 -24.63
CA GLY A 129 11.25 -6.43 -25.75
C GLY A 129 11.79 -7.85 -25.91
N ALA A 130 12.54 -8.38 -24.93
CA ALA A 130 13.05 -9.74 -25.00
C ALA A 130 11.91 -10.75 -24.88
N HIS A 131 12.02 -11.84 -25.63
CA HIS A 131 11.11 -12.97 -25.56
C HIS A 131 11.87 -14.21 -25.10
N VAL A 132 11.70 -14.56 -23.83
CA VAL A 132 12.31 -15.73 -23.18
C VAL A 132 11.21 -16.77 -22.98
N ARG A 133 11.16 -17.83 -23.79
CA ARG A 133 10.05 -18.82 -23.71
C ARG A 133 10.04 -19.62 -22.40
N SER A 134 11.19 -19.74 -21.75
CA SER A 134 11.36 -20.47 -20.48
C SER A 134 11.63 -19.50 -19.33
N GLU A 135 12.54 -19.83 -18.42
CA GLU A 135 12.82 -19.04 -17.21
C GLU A 135 13.84 -17.92 -17.49
N LEU A 136 13.65 -16.79 -16.81
CA LEU A 136 14.67 -15.75 -16.66
C LEU A 136 15.24 -15.87 -15.25
N ASP A 137 16.53 -16.20 -15.15
CA ASP A 137 17.21 -16.36 -13.86
C ASP A 137 18.27 -15.29 -13.68
N LEU A 138 17.99 -14.33 -12.80
CA LEU A 138 18.88 -13.27 -12.31
C LEU A 138 19.18 -13.46 -10.81
N THR A 139 19.07 -14.69 -10.32
CA THR A 139 19.36 -15.03 -8.92
C THR A 139 20.76 -14.57 -8.56
N ARG A 140 20.86 -13.75 -7.50
CA ARG A 140 22.10 -13.16 -6.98
C ARG A 140 22.89 -12.36 -8.03
N ALA A 141 22.26 -11.85 -9.07
CA ALA A 141 22.90 -10.93 -10.00
C ALA A 141 23.21 -9.59 -9.29
N GLU A 142 24.32 -8.97 -9.66
CA GLU A 142 24.74 -7.65 -9.19
C GLU A 142 24.79 -6.70 -10.40
N ILE A 143 23.85 -5.77 -10.45
CA ILE A 143 23.66 -4.84 -11.57
C ILE A 143 23.95 -3.42 -11.06
N ARG A 144 24.97 -2.77 -11.61
CA ARG A 144 25.18 -1.33 -11.44
C ARG A 144 24.46 -0.59 -12.57
N GLY A 145 23.46 0.23 -12.22
CA GLY A 145 22.52 0.85 -13.16
C GLY A 145 21.08 0.43 -12.89
N GLY A 146 20.26 0.31 -13.93
CA GLY A 146 18.91 -0.27 -13.86
C GLY A 146 18.82 -1.69 -14.43
N LEU A 147 17.71 -2.38 -14.12
CA LEU A 147 17.25 -3.57 -14.83
C LEU A 147 15.96 -3.20 -15.58
N ASP A 148 16.03 -3.20 -16.90
CA ASP A 148 14.92 -2.86 -17.80
C ASP A 148 14.35 -4.14 -18.43
N LEU A 149 13.14 -4.50 -18.01
CA LEU A 149 12.32 -5.60 -18.53
C LEU A 149 11.12 -5.05 -19.33
N ASP A 150 11.12 -3.78 -19.72
CA ASP A 150 9.99 -3.18 -20.42
C ASP A 150 9.65 -3.96 -21.70
N ASP A 151 8.37 -4.10 -22.00
CA ASP A 151 7.85 -4.79 -23.18
C ASP A 151 8.32 -6.27 -23.31
N SER A 152 8.89 -6.87 -22.27
CA SER A 152 9.41 -8.26 -22.32
C SER A 152 8.32 -9.31 -22.10
N GLU A 153 8.51 -10.49 -22.70
CA GLU A 153 7.65 -11.67 -22.49
C GLU A 153 8.49 -12.82 -21.95
N ILE A 154 8.21 -13.23 -20.71
CA ILE A 154 8.87 -14.34 -20.03
C ILE A 154 7.85 -15.47 -19.85
N GLY A 155 8.04 -16.57 -20.58
CA GLY A 155 7.14 -17.72 -20.61
C GLY A 155 7.22 -18.63 -19.37
N GLY A 156 8.30 -18.53 -18.60
CA GLY A 156 8.51 -19.16 -17.31
C GLY A 156 8.48 -18.15 -16.15
N THR A 157 9.07 -18.53 -15.02
CA THR A 157 9.20 -17.66 -13.85
C THR A 157 10.42 -16.75 -14.04
N ALA A 158 10.28 -15.47 -13.70
CA ALA A 158 11.42 -14.57 -13.55
C ALA A 158 11.94 -14.65 -12.10
N ARG A 159 13.06 -15.34 -11.89
CA ARG A 159 13.73 -15.48 -10.59
C ARG A 159 14.74 -14.36 -10.43
N LEU A 160 14.47 -13.45 -9.51
CA LEU A 160 15.28 -12.29 -9.14
C LEU A 160 15.75 -12.37 -7.68
N THR A 161 15.75 -13.56 -7.08
CA THR A 161 16.09 -13.79 -5.66
C THR A 161 17.54 -13.38 -5.36
N GLY A 162 17.73 -12.53 -4.35
CA GLY A 162 19.04 -11.99 -3.97
C GLY A 162 19.63 -11.01 -4.99
N LEU A 163 18.84 -10.54 -5.96
CA LEU A 163 19.25 -9.52 -6.94
C LEU A 163 19.68 -8.23 -6.21
N ARG A 164 20.80 -7.66 -6.63
CA ARG A 164 21.29 -6.35 -6.17
C ARG A 164 21.33 -5.39 -7.34
N ILE A 165 20.53 -4.33 -7.27
CA ILE A 165 20.59 -3.20 -8.20
C ILE A 165 21.17 -2.00 -7.43
N GLU A 166 22.32 -1.50 -7.88
CA GLU A 166 23.05 -0.39 -7.25
C GLU A 166 23.18 0.80 -8.20
N ARG A 167 23.22 2.02 -7.66
CA ARG A 167 23.48 3.24 -8.45
C ARG A 167 24.91 3.24 -9.00
N ARG A 168 25.09 3.84 -10.16
CA ARG A 168 26.40 4.13 -10.75
C ARG A 168 27.05 5.34 -10.07
N GLU A 169 28.24 5.17 -9.48
CA GLU A 169 28.94 6.22 -8.71
C GLU A 169 29.37 7.43 -9.56
N ASP A 170 29.48 7.27 -10.88
CA ASP A 170 29.86 8.28 -11.86
C ASP A 170 28.71 9.24 -12.24
N LEU A 171 27.49 8.99 -11.75
CA LEU A 171 26.28 9.77 -12.09
C LEU A 171 25.84 10.73 -10.95
N LYS A 172 26.76 11.09 -10.04
CA LYS A 172 26.48 11.95 -8.87
C LYS A 172 25.95 13.35 -9.22
N ASP A 173 26.23 13.86 -10.42
CA ASP A 173 25.94 15.26 -10.81
C ASP A 173 24.67 15.48 -11.64
N GLN A 174 23.84 14.44 -11.88
CA GLN A 174 22.63 14.60 -12.69
C GLN A 174 21.39 14.87 -11.83
N SER A 175 20.65 15.93 -12.17
CA SER A 175 19.46 16.41 -11.44
C SER A 175 18.45 15.30 -11.12
N ALA A 176 17.76 15.44 -9.98
CA ALA A 176 16.76 14.53 -9.43
C ALA A 176 15.66 14.04 -10.41
N ALA A 177 15.45 14.72 -11.54
CA ALA A 177 14.52 14.30 -12.58
C ALA A 177 14.91 12.99 -13.31
N SER A 178 16.17 12.53 -13.18
CA SER A 178 16.62 11.25 -13.75
C SER A 178 16.54 10.06 -12.77
N ALA A 179 16.10 10.26 -11.53
CA ALA A 179 16.08 9.22 -10.51
C ALA A 179 15.11 8.05 -10.82
N THR A 180 14.18 8.23 -11.78
CA THR A 180 13.38 7.15 -12.38
C THR A 180 14.18 6.19 -13.26
N GLN A 181 15.45 6.50 -13.58
CA GLN A 181 16.29 5.66 -14.44
C GLN A 181 17.06 4.57 -13.69
N TYR A 182 16.93 4.47 -12.36
CA TYR A 182 17.62 3.47 -11.54
C TYR A 182 16.59 2.66 -10.77
N GLY A 183 16.71 1.33 -10.81
CA GLY A 183 15.77 0.39 -10.20
C GLY A 183 15.37 -0.76 -11.13
N LEU A 184 14.24 -1.39 -10.84
CA LEU A 184 13.62 -2.42 -11.66
C LEU A 184 12.44 -1.80 -12.41
N SER A 185 12.53 -1.77 -13.74
CA SER A 185 11.41 -1.39 -14.62
C SER A 185 10.91 -2.63 -15.34
N ALA A 186 9.60 -2.88 -15.32
CA ALA A 186 8.99 -3.97 -16.06
C ALA A 186 7.71 -3.52 -16.76
N ARG A 187 7.69 -2.32 -17.35
CA ARG A 187 6.45 -1.76 -17.92
C ARG A 187 5.97 -2.58 -19.11
N CYS A 188 4.68 -2.89 -19.14
CA CYS A 188 4.05 -3.73 -20.15
C CYS A 188 4.73 -5.12 -20.29
N ALA A 189 5.44 -5.59 -19.27
CA ALA A 189 6.02 -6.92 -19.27
C ALA A 189 4.95 -7.99 -18.99
N HIS A 190 5.11 -9.16 -19.59
CA HIS A 190 4.23 -10.32 -19.41
C HIS A 190 5.02 -11.50 -18.82
N PHE A 191 4.66 -11.90 -17.61
CA PHE A 191 5.25 -13.04 -16.90
C PHE A 191 4.21 -14.18 -16.76
N LYS A 192 4.39 -15.29 -17.46
CA LYS A 192 3.40 -16.40 -17.48
C LYS A 192 3.41 -17.28 -16.24
N ARG A 193 4.53 -17.35 -15.49
CA ARG A 193 4.64 -18.22 -14.30
C ARG A 193 5.15 -17.49 -13.04
N GLY A 194 4.94 -16.18 -12.98
CA GLY A 194 5.24 -15.38 -11.78
C GLY A 194 6.56 -14.60 -11.84
N LEU A 195 6.70 -13.68 -10.88
CA LEU A 195 7.87 -12.84 -10.67
C LEU A 195 8.30 -12.98 -9.22
N ASN A 196 9.50 -13.53 -8.98
CA ASN A 196 10.00 -13.78 -7.63
C ASN A 196 11.22 -12.89 -7.35
N LEU A 197 11.04 -11.86 -6.54
CA LEU A 197 12.11 -11.05 -5.94
C LEU A 197 12.43 -11.50 -4.50
N GLY A 198 11.59 -12.34 -3.90
CA GLY A 198 11.73 -12.80 -2.54
C GLY A 198 12.73 -13.93 -2.35
N VAL A 199 12.80 -14.43 -1.11
CA VAL A 199 13.66 -15.57 -0.74
C VAL A 199 12.91 -16.88 -1.03
N ASP A 200 13.51 -17.76 -1.82
CA ASP A 200 12.96 -19.10 -2.04
C ASP A 200 12.88 -19.88 -0.71
N ARG A 201 11.65 -20.23 -0.29
CA ARG A 201 11.39 -21.04 0.91
C ARG A 201 11.88 -22.49 0.79
N GLU A 202 12.16 -22.96 -0.42
CA GLU A 202 12.56 -24.36 -0.67
C GLU A 202 14.06 -24.63 -0.51
N GLU A 203 14.94 -23.62 -0.40
CA GLU A 203 16.36 -23.84 -0.14
C GLU A 203 16.62 -24.14 1.34
N GLY A 204 16.55 -25.42 1.71
CA GLY A 204 16.79 -25.90 3.07
C GLY A 204 18.08 -25.39 3.74
N LEU A 205 17.92 -24.64 4.83
CA LEU A 205 18.73 -24.59 6.07
C LEU A 205 20.25 -24.36 6.01
N ARG A 206 20.91 -24.07 4.87
CA ARG A 206 22.38 -23.94 4.86
C ARG A 206 22.99 -22.72 4.19
N ALA A 207 22.23 -21.89 3.47
CA ALA A 207 22.73 -20.62 2.96
C ALA A 207 21.95 -19.50 3.64
N ASP A 208 22.66 -18.56 4.27
CA ASP A 208 22.11 -17.30 4.77
C ASP A 208 21.38 -16.60 3.60
N PRO A 209 20.03 -16.58 3.59
CA PRO A 209 19.29 -16.11 2.43
C PRO A 209 19.48 -14.60 2.34
N ARG A 210 20.30 -14.17 1.36
CA ARG A 210 20.53 -12.75 1.14
C ARG A 210 19.27 -12.13 0.53
N PRO A 211 18.64 -11.14 1.20
CA PRO A 211 17.49 -10.45 0.64
C PRO A 211 17.86 -9.70 -0.64
N SER A 212 16.92 -9.62 -1.59
CA SER A 212 17.08 -8.76 -2.77
C SER A 212 17.10 -7.30 -2.35
N ARG A 213 17.98 -6.51 -2.96
CA ARG A 213 18.18 -5.09 -2.68
C ARG A 213 18.09 -4.30 -3.97
N VAL A 214 17.06 -3.47 -4.09
CA VAL A 214 16.88 -2.58 -5.25
C VAL A 214 17.10 -1.13 -4.79
N VAL A 215 18.13 -0.46 -5.30
CA VAL A 215 18.28 0.99 -5.15
C VAL A 215 17.56 1.68 -6.30
N GLY A 216 16.56 2.49 -5.99
CA GLY A 216 15.65 3.14 -6.93
C GLY A 216 14.21 2.65 -6.80
N ASN A 217 13.39 2.93 -7.81
CA ASN A 217 11.99 2.50 -7.82
C ASN A 217 11.83 1.06 -8.34
N VAL A 218 10.77 0.39 -7.91
CA VAL A 218 10.25 -0.80 -8.57
C VAL A 218 8.95 -0.42 -9.27
N GLU A 219 8.95 -0.44 -10.60
CA GLU A 219 7.85 0.04 -11.44
C GLU A 219 7.19 -1.09 -12.22
N PHE A 220 5.95 -1.40 -11.84
CA PHE A 220 5.06 -2.34 -12.53
C PHE A 220 3.90 -1.56 -13.14
N GLU A 221 4.11 -0.99 -14.33
CA GLU A 221 3.05 -0.31 -15.09
C GLU A 221 2.52 -1.22 -16.20
N GLY A 222 1.20 -1.47 -16.23
CA GLY A 222 0.59 -2.31 -17.26
C GLY A 222 1.11 -3.76 -17.31
N VAL A 223 1.75 -4.22 -16.25
CA VAL A 223 2.30 -5.58 -16.13
C VAL A 223 1.18 -6.59 -16.08
N VAL A 224 1.38 -7.72 -16.77
CA VAL A 224 0.55 -8.91 -16.62
C VAL A 224 1.40 -10.02 -16.01
N VAL A 225 1.05 -10.43 -14.79
CA VAL A 225 1.61 -11.63 -14.15
C VAL A 225 0.48 -12.65 -14.03
N GLU A 226 0.61 -13.81 -14.68
CA GLU A 226 -0.44 -14.84 -14.64
C GLU A 226 -0.48 -15.62 -13.32
N ALA A 227 0.57 -15.50 -12.50
CA ALA A 227 0.72 -16.12 -11.19
C ALA A 227 1.03 -15.06 -10.12
N ASP A 228 1.75 -15.45 -9.07
CA ASP A 228 2.09 -14.58 -7.94
C ASP A 228 3.26 -13.62 -8.24
N ILE A 229 3.25 -12.48 -7.54
CA ILE A 229 4.42 -11.61 -7.36
C ILE A 229 4.88 -11.76 -5.92
N ASP A 230 6.09 -12.31 -5.73
CA ASP A 230 6.70 -12.45 -4.41
C ASP A 230 7.80 -11.39 -4.25
N MET A 231 7.59 -10.47 -3.30
CA MET A 231 8.55 -9.46 -2.86
C MET A 231 8.93 -9.64 -1.39
N SER A 232 8.74 -10.84 -0.83
CA SER A 232 9.05 -11.13 0.56
C SER A 232 10.52 -10.90 0.86
N HIS A 233 10.83 -10.22 1.96
CA HIS A 233 12.19 -9.85 2.36
C HIS A 233 12.94 -8.95 1.36
N VAL A 234 12.26 -8.31 0.40
CA VAL A 234 12.89 -7.33 -0.50
C VAL A 234 13.09 -6.00 0.22
N ARG A 235 14.26 -5.38 0.00
CA ARG A 235 14.54 -4.00 0.43
C ARG A 235 14.59 -3.08 -0.77
N VAL A 236 13.68 -2.10 -0.83
CA VAL A 236 13.69 -1.06 -1.86
C VAL A 236 14.17 0.26 -1.25
N LEU A 237 15.30 0.78 -1.74
CA LEU A 237 16.00 1.93 -1.17
C LEU A 237 15.91 3.12 -2.13
N LYS A 238 15.71 4.34 -1.65
CA LYS A 238 15.90 5.52 -2.51
C LYS A 238 17.38 5.84 -2.67
N ASP A 239 17.66 6.56 -3.73
CA ASP A 239 18.95 7.18 -3.98
C ASP A 239 19.26 8.25 -2.91
N TYR A 240 20.28 7.98 -2.08
CA TYR A 240 20.92 8.99 -1.26
C TYR A 240 22.15 9.50 -2.00
N SER A 241 21.99 10.58 -2.77
CA SER A 241 23.13 11.43 -3.06
C SER A 241 23.43 12.18 -1.77
N PRO A 242 24.59 12.02 -1.12
CA PRO A 242 24.94 12.93 -0.04
C PRO A 242 24.92 14.33 -0.65
N GLN A 243 23.98 15.17 -0.22
CA GLN A 243 24.20 16.61 -0.34
C GLN A 243 25.49 16.89 0.41
N ASP A 244 26.37 17.71 -0.17
CA ASP A 244 27.60 18.15 0.45
C ASP A 244 27.33 18.41 1.95
N PRO A 245 27.99 17.73 2.89
CA PRO A 245 27.78 17.94 4.33
C PRO A 245 27.91 19.41 4.75
N ALA A 246 28.52 20.26 3.92
CA ALA A 246 28.56 21.71 4.08
C ALA A 246 27.21 22.43 3.83
N GLN A 247 26.20 21.76 3.24
CA GLN A 247 24.86 22.28 2.99
C GLN A 247 23.81 21.80 4.02
N LEU A 248 24.16 20.83 4.87
CA LEU A 248 23.35 20.45 6.02
C LEU A 248 23.50 21.51 7.12
N ASP A 249 22.44 21.76 7.88
CA ASP A 249 22.60 22.56 9.10
C ASP A 249 23.51 21.84 10.11
N GLU A 250 24.06 22.59 11.07
CA GLU A 250 25.07 22.06 12.00
C GLU A 250 24.54 20.89 12.84
N GLN A 251 23.23 20.82 13.05
CA GLN A 251 22.59 19.79 13.87
C GLN A 251 22.50 18.47 13.10
N ASP A 252 22.07 18.53 11.83
CA ASP A 252 22.06 17.38 10.92
C ASP A 252 23.47 16.92 10.53
N ARG A 253 24.43 17.84 10.44
CA ARG A 253 25.84 17.56 10.16
C ARG A 253 26.54 16.84 11.32
N GLN A 254 26.32 17.29 12.56
CA GLN A 254 26.85 16.62 13.76
C GLN A 254 26.29 15.20 13.88
N PHE A 255 24.99 15.02 13.68
CA PHE A 255 24.34 13.71 13.70
C PHE A 255 24.94 12.77 12.63
N TYR A 256 25.16 13.26 11.41
CA TYR A 256 25.78 12.48 10.33
C TYR A 256 27.24 12.07 10.62
N LEU A 257 28.02 12.94 11.26
CA LEU A 257 29.42 12.66 11.62
C LEU A 257 29.56 11.72 12.83
N GLU A 258 28.57 11.65 13.70
CA GLU A 258 28.51 10.68 14.80
C GLU A 258 28.16 9.27 14.31
N GLU A 259 27.26 9.13 13.33
CA GLU A 259 26.94 7.83 12.69
C GLU A 259 28.16 7.22 11.96
N LEU A 260 28.94 8.03 11.24
CA LEU A 260 30.12 7.55 10.51
C LEU A 260 31.24 7.04 11.43
N LYS A 261 31.36 7.59 12.65
CA LYS A 261 32.35 7.15 13.63
C LYS A 261 32.03 5.78 14.26
N GLN A 262 30.78 5.33 14.15
CA GLN A 262 30.34 4.05 14.72
C GLN A 262 30.39 2.89 13.69
N GLY A 263 30.63 3.18 12.41
CA GLY A 263 30.54 2.21 11.32
C GLY A 263 31.78 1.35 11.03
N ASP A 264 32.96 1.70 11.55
CA ASP A 264 34.22 1.08 11.09
C ASP A 264 34.81 -0.02 12.01
N ASP A 265 34.17 -0.34 13.15
CA ASP A 265 34.79 -1.23 14.17
C ASP A 265 33.89 -2.36 14.72
N VAL A 266 33.10 -3.03 13.86
CA VAL A 266 32.31 -4.21 14.29
C VAL A 266 32.51 -5.42 13.37
N LEU A 267 33.68 -6.04 13.49
CA LEU A 267 33.88 -7.47 13.21
C LEU A 267 34.50 -8.14 14.44
N ALA A 268 33.70 -8.37 15.49
CA ALA A 268 33.75 -9.55 16.38
C ALA A 268 33.05 -9.29 17.72
N ALA A 269 31.84 -9.82 17.91
CA ALA A 269 31.38 -10.40 19.18
C ALA A 269 30.04 -11.14 18.97
N PRO A 270 29.88 -12.38 19.49
CA PRO A 270 28.61 -13.07 19.51
C PRO A 270 27.90 -12.85 20.86
N GLY A 271 26.65 -12.40 20.82
CA GLY A 271 25.71 -12.57 21.93
C GLY A 271 24.94 -11.32 22.34
N GLY A 272 23.63 -11.46 22.46
CA GLY A 272 22.76 -10.54 23.20
C GLY A 272 21.76 -9.80 22.32
N ASN A 273 20.48 -10.12 22.50
CA ASN A 273 19.34 -9.42 21.94
C ASN A 273 19.38 -7.92 22.29
N ASP A 274 19.01 -7.06 21.33
CA ASP A 274 17.89 -6.12 21.44
C ASP A 274 17.90 -5.14 20.25
N SER A 275 16.74 -5.08 19.58
CA SER A 275 16.17 -3.95 18.84
C SER A 275 17.14 -2.90 18.28
N LEU A 276 17.58 -3.12 17.03
CA LEU A 276 18.20 -2.11 16.17
C LEU A 276 17.12 -1.13 15.66
N SER A 277 16.65 -0.27 16.56
CA SER A 277 15.91 0.95 16.24
C SER A 277 16.91 2.09 16.12
N LEU A 278 17.43 2.35 14.91
CA LEU A 278 18.12 3.59 14.47
C LEU A 278 18.75 3.34 13.09
N LEU A 279 17.94 3.33 12.03
CA LEU A 279 18.40 3.53 10.65
C LEU A 279 17.33 4.36 9.94
N ARG A 280 17.75 5.41 9.23
CA ARG A 280 16.84 6.31 8.49
C ARG A 280 15.83 5.51 7.64
N PRO A 281 14.57 6.00 7.51
CA PRO A 281 13.54 5.29 6.75
C PRO A 281 14.00 4.99 5.32
N LEU A 282 13.79 3.75 4.89
CA LEU A 282 14.20 3.29 3.57
C LEU A 282 13.22 3.84 2.51
N GLU A 283 13.73 4.67 1.60
CA GLU A 283 12.89 5.62 0.85
C GLU A 283 12.34 5.13 -0.54
N GLY A 284 12.45 3.85 -0.90
CA GLY A 284 12.09 3.36 -2.24
C GLY A 284 10.61 3.04 -2.44
N ASN A 285 10.04 3.27 -3.63
CA ASN A 285 8.61 3.04 -3.91
C ASN A 285 8.37 1.76 -4.71
N VAL A 286 7.28 1.06 -4.40
CA VAL A 286 6.70 -0.03 -5.21
C VAL A 286 5.41 0.50 -5.85
N ASN A 287 5.46 0.75 -7.15
CA ASN A 287 4.34 1.30 -7.91
C ASN A 287 3.75 0.23 -8.83
N MET A 288 2.52 -0.18 -8.56
CA MET A 288 1.70 -1.05 -9.40
C MET A 288 0.56 -0.23 -10.00
N MET A 289 0.77 0.30 -11.21
CA MET A 289 -0.21 1.10 -11.93
C MET A 289 -0.83 0.31 -13.06
N ALA A 290 -2.14 0.10 -13.00
CA ALA A 290 -2.89 -0.72 -13.94
C ALA A 290 -2.31 -2.14 -14.11
N ALA A 291 -1.65 -2.67 -13.07
CA ALA A 291 -1.09 -4.01 -13.09
C ALA A 291 -2.22 -5.06 -12.98
N ARG A 292 -2.04 -6.20 -13.64
CA ARG A 292 -2.93 -7.35 -13.56
C ARG A 292 -2.13 -8.54 -13.03
N VAL A 293 -2.49 -9.02 -11.84
CA VAL A 293 -1.86 -10.17 -11.19
C VAL A 293 -2.91 -11.26 -11.03
N GLY A 294 -2.72 -12.39 -11.69
CA GLY A 294 -3.62 -13.55 -11.60
C GLY A 294 -3.54 -14.27 -10.25
N GLY A 295 -2.48 -14.00 -9.47
CA GLY A 295 -2.29 -14.51 -8.12
C GLY A 295 -2.30 -13.41 -7.05
N SER A 296 -1.57 -13.67 -5.97
CA SER A 296 -1.39 -12.78 -4.83
C SER A 296 -0.16 -11.88 -4.99
N PHE A 297 -0.19 -10.72 -4.33
CA PHE A 297 0.99 -9.89 -4.09
C PHE A 297 1.43 -10.10 -2.64
N VAL A 298 2.61 -10.67 -2.47
CA VAL A 298 3.15 -11.04 -1.17
C VAL A 298 4.38 -10.19 -0.90
N ALA A 299 4.34 -9.34 0.13
CA ALA A 299 5.45 -8.49 0.53
C ALA A 299 5.71 -8.62 2.04
N GLN A 300 5.74 -9.87 2.49
CA GLN A 300 6.01 -10.23 3.88
C GLN A 300 7.43 -9.79 4.24
N SER A 301 7.57 -9.08 5.36
CA SER A 301 8.86 -8.57 5.84
C SER A 301 9.60 -7.66 4.86
N ALA A 302 8.90 -7.11 3.86
CA ALA A 302 9.43 -6.12 2.95
C ALA A 302 9.50 -4.75 3.63
N THR A 303 10.43 -3.91 3.16
CA THR A 303 10.53 -2.50 3.55
C THR A 303 10.53 -1.61 2.30
N ALA A 304 9.67 -0.61 2.29
CA ALA A 304 9.52 0.36 1.21
C ALA A 304 8.76 1.60 1.69
N SER A 305 8.98 2.74 1.04
CA SER A 305 8.28 3.99 1.39
C SER A 305 6.83 4.01 0.95
N LEU A 306 6.54 3.60 -0.27
CA LEU A 306 5.20 3.65 -0.80
C LEU A 306 4.86 2.33 -1.47
N LEU A 307 3.76 1.71 -1.06
CA LEU A 307 3.03 0.77 -1.91
C LEU A 307 1.91 1.55 -2.58
N ARG A 308 1.94 1.68 -3.91
CA ARG A 308 0.83 2.26 -4.66
C ARG A 308 0.25 1.23 -5.60
N LEU A 309 -1.00 0.85 -5.36
CA LEU A 309 -1.83 0.04 -6.24
C LEU A 309 -2.90 0.94 -6.83
N GLU A 310 -2.68 1.44 -8.04
CA GLU A 310 -3.63 2.31 -8.73
C GLU A 310 -4.23 1.60 -9.93
N ARG A 311 -5.57 1.46 -9.96
CA ARG A 311 -6.32 0.78 -11.03
C ARG A 311 -5.83 -0.65 -11.31
N SER A 312 -5.13 -1.25 -10.35
CA SER A 312 -4.58 -2.59 -10.45
C SER A 312 -5.62 -3.62 -10.07
N THR A 313 -5.58 -4.78 -10.71
CA THR A 313 -6.45 -5.92 -10.42
C THR A 313 -5.58 -7.09 -9.99
N LEU A 314 -5.84 -7.60 -8.79
CA LEU A 314 -5.24 -8.81 -8.26
C LEU A 314 -6.37 -9.82 -8.06
N ASP A 315 -6.23 -11.00 -8.66
CA ASP A 315 -7.18 -12.08 -8.47
C ASP A 315 -6.96 -12.82 -7.13
N GLY A 316 -5.80 -12.61 -6.48
CA GLY A 316 -5.51 -13.10 -5.14
C GLY A 316 -5.42 -11.99 -4.08
N ASN A 317 -4.67 -12.29 -3.02
CA ASN A 317 -4.58 -11.46 -1.82
C ASN A 317 -3.44 -10.45 -1.92
N VAL A 318 -3.53 -9.38 -1.12
CA VAL A 318 -2.36 -8.56 -0.76
C VAL A 318 -1.97 -8.90 0.67
N ASP A 319 -0.85 -9.61 0.83
CA ASP A 319 -0.33 -10.05 2.12
C ASP A 319 0.93 -9.29 2.48
N LEU A 320 0.82 -8.41 3.50
CA LEU A 320 1.90 -7.59 4.02
C LEU A 320 2.33 -8.04 5.42
N ARG A 321 2.19 -9.31 5.78
CA ARG A 321 2.43 -9.81 7.16
C ARG A 321 3.80 -10.48 7.36
N PRO A 322 4.52 -10.23 8.47
CA PRO A 322 4.65 -8.94 9.12
C PRO A 322 5.52 -8.04 8.23
N ALA A 323 5.03 -6.89 7.81
CA ALA A 323 5.86 -5.93 7.11
C ALA A 323 6.51 -4.98 8.12
N TYR A 324 7.83 -4.84 8.04
CA TYR A 324 8.58 -4.23 9.13
C TYR A 324 8.56 -2.70 9.11
N GLU A 325 8.49 -2.04 7.94
CA GLU A 325 8.47 -0.56 7.86
C GLU A 325 7.94 -0.07 6.49
N TRP A 326 6.65 0.27 6.41
CA TRP A 326 6.09 1.00 5.26
C TRP A 326 5.78 2.45 5.61
N TRP A 327 6.12 3.42 4.77
CA TRP A 327 5.72 4.81 5.08
C TRP A 327 4.27 5.08 4.67
N ARG A 328 3.83 4.62 3.51
CA ARG A 328 2.48 4.86 3.03
C ARG A 328 2.00 3.74 2.14
N ILE A 329 0.71 3.45 2.23
CA ILE A 329 0.05 2.49 1.36
C ILE A 329 -1.15 3.18 0.70
N GLU A 330 -1.23 3.12 -0.62
CA GLU A 330 -2.29 3.72 -1.40
C GLU A 330 -2.92 2.68 -2.34
N TYR A 331 -4.16 2.31 -2.07
CA TYR A 331 -5.04 1.58 -2.98
C TYR A 331 -5.99 2.58 -3.63
N LYS A 332 -5.78 2.87 -4.91
CA LYS A 332 -6.60 3.81 -5.68
C LYS A 332 -7.36 3.08 -6.76
N ALA A 333 -8.66 2.86 -6.56
CA ALA A 333 -9.48 2.07 -7.48
C ALA A 333 -8.90 0.67 -7.80
N ALA A 334 -8.23 0.06 -6.81
CA ALA A 334 -7.66 -1.27 -6.93
C ALA A 334 -8.72 -2.34 -6.63
N ARG A 335 -8.61 -3.49 -7.29
CA ARG A 335 -9.43 -4.69 -7.04
C ARG A 335 -8.56 -5.80 -6.49
N LEU A 336 -8.97 -6.40 -5.39
CA LEU A 336 -8.24 -7.47 -4.71
C LEU A 336 -9.21 -8.40 -3.97
N ASP A 337 -8.80 -9.64 -3.69
CA ASP A 337 -9.63 -10.57 -2.94
C ASP A 337 -9.64 -10.25 -1.45
N THR A 338 -8.49 -10.31 -0.77
CA THR A 338 -8.35 -9.87 0.62
C THR A 338 -7.15 -8.93 0.81
N LEU A 339 -7.22 -8.07 1.83
CA LEU A 339 -6.12 -7.21 2.25
C LEU A 339 -5.72 -7.57 3.68
N GLU A 340 -4.49 -8.03 3.85
CA GLU A 340 -3.95 -8.50 5.12
C GLU A 340 -2.78 -7.63 5.58
N LEU A 341 -3.02 -6.81 6.60
CA LEU A 341 -2.08 -5.88 7.23
C LEU A 341 -1.60 -6.36 8.61
N ASP A 342 -1.86 -7.62 8.97
CA ASP A 342 -1.62 -8.11 10.33
C ASP A 342 -0.14 -7.98 10.73
N ALA A 343 0.08 -7.47 11.94
CA ALA A 343 1.38 -7.22 12.54
C ALA A 343 2.31 -6.32 11.70
N ALA A 344 1.79 -5.60 10.70
CA ALA A 344 2.58 -4.66 9.93
C ALA A 344 2.84 -3.37 10.71
N THR A 345 4.02 -2.79 10.51
CA THR A 345 4.36 -1.44 10.99
C THR A 345 4.39 -0.49 9.79
N ILE A 346 3.49 0.49 9.82
CA ILE A 346 3.27 1.48 8.77
C ILE A 346 3.48 2.85 9.40
N ASN A 347 4.63 3.48 9.17
CA ASN A 347 5.02 4.74 9.80
C ASN A 347 4.13 5.93 9.41
N GLY A 348 3.51 5.90 8.24
CA GLY A 348 2.53 6.91 7.80
C GLY A 348 1.13 6.33 7.69
N SER A 349 0.47 6.45 6.53
CA SER A 349 -0.97 6.19 6.40
C SER A 349 -1.33 5.10 5.40
N VAL A 350 -2.47 4.46 5.61
CA VAL A 350 -3.11 3.52 4.68
C VAL A 350 -4.33 4.19 4.07
N MET A 351 -4.37 4.29 2.74
CA MET A 351 -5.46 4.87 1.98
C MET A 351 -6.08 3.81 1.07
N LEU A 352 -7.39 3.57 1.22
CA LEU A 352 -8.19 2.61 0.48
C LEU A 352 -9.09 3.27 -0.56
N ASN A 353 -8.73 4.47 -1.04
CA ASN A 353 -9.52 5.34 -1.93
C ASN A 353 -10.12 4.59 -3.14
N GLY A 354 -11.36 4.13 -2.99
CA GLY A 354 -12.06 3.40 -4.06
C GLY A 354 -11.65 1.94 -4.23
N ALA A 355 -10.95 1.36 -3.26
CA ALA A 355 -10.60 -0.04 -3.26
C ALA A 355 -11.88 -0.91 -3.30
N ASP A 356 -11.84 -2.00 -4.04
CA ASP A 356 -12.91 -2.98 -4.18
C ASP A 356 -12.35 -4.35 -3.73
N ILE A 357 -12.56 -4.65 -2.45
CA ILE A 357 -12.07 -5.84 -1.74
C ILE A 357 -13.19 -6.88 -1.74
N ARG A 358 -12.98 -8.01 -2.43
CA ARG A 358 -14.03 -9.04 -2.60
C ARG A 358 -14.28 -9.89 -1.36
N GLY A 359 -13.34 -9.89 -0.43
CA GLY A 359 -13.38 -10.57 0.87
C GLY A 359 -13.11 -9.59 2.00
N ASN A 360 -12.17 -9.94 2.88
CA ASN A 360 -11.95 -9.25 4.15
C ASN A 360 -10.78 -8.25 4.09
N LEU A 361 -10.86 -7.24 4.96
CA LEU A 361 -9.74 -6.40 5.38
C LEU A 361 -9.35 -6.80 6.81
N SER A 362 -8.11 -7.26 6.99
CA SER A 362 -7.55 -7.64 8.29
C SER A 362 -6.40 -6.72 8.70
N ALA A 363 -6.45 -6.18 9.90
CA ALA A 363 -5.48 -5.26 10.47
C ALA A 363 -5.18 -5.62 11.93
N ASN A 364 -4.87 -6.89 12.19
CA ASN A 364 -4.64 -7.40 13.55
C ASN A 364 -3.22 -7.10 14.02
N GLY A 365 -3.05 -6.40 15.14
CA GLY A 365 -1.74 -6.04 15.69
C GLY A 365 -0.98 -5.02 14.84
N VAL A 366 -1.65 -4.35 13.90
CA VAL A 366 -1.00 -3.34 13.02
C VAL A 366 -0.62 -2.11 13.84
N THR A 367 0.53 -1.51 13.52
CA THR A 367 0.90 -0.17 13.98
C THR A 367 0.88 0.78 12.80
N ILE A 368 0.02 1.79 12.81
CA ILE A 368 -0.09 2.83 11.77
C ILE A 368 0.22 4.17 12.42
N GLY A 369 1.30 4.85 12.02
CA GLY A 369 1.68 6.14 12.60
C GLY A 369 0.74 7.29 12.21
N GLY A 370 0.12 7.21 11.04
CA GLY A 370 -0.91 8.12 10.55
C GLY A 370 -2.32 7.53 10.66
N PHE A 371 -3.09 7.61 9.59
CA PHE A 371 -4.50 7.20 9.55
C PHE A 371 -4.73 5.95 8.69
N LEU A 372 -5.87 5.29 8.94
CA LEU A 372 -6.46 4.28 8.07
C LEU A 372 -7.72 4.88 7.44
N ASP A 373 -7.69 5.11 6.13
CA ASP A 373 -8.69 5.94 5.44
C ASP A 373 -9.25 5.22 4.22
N GLY A 374 -10.54 4.90 4.25
CA GLY A 374 -11.33 4.40 3.13
C GLY A 374 -12.28 5.45 2.54
N ASP A 375 -12.07 6.73 2.83
CA ASP A 375 -12.92 7.81 2.34
C ASP A 375 -12.82 7.94 0.81
N PRO A 376 -13.94 8.19 0.11
CA PRO A 376 -13.94 8.38 -1.32
C PRO A 376 -13.37 9.76 -1.65
N TYR A 377 -12.17 9.81 -2.22
CA TYR A 377 -11.75 11.02 -2.93
C TYR A 377 -12.45 11.15 -4.28
N VAL A 378 -12.63 10.01 -4.97
CA VAL A 378 -13.27 9.92 -6.30
C VAL A 378 -14.22 8.74 -6.38
N PHE A 379 -13.83 7.61 -5.79
CA PHE A 379 -14.56 6.35 -5.87
C PHE A 379 -14.85 5.82 -4.48
N LYS A 380 -16.03 5.21 -4.34
CA LYS A 380 -16.48 4.55 -3.12
C LYS A 380 -15.64 3.31 -2.81
N THR A 381 -15.16 3.19 -1.58
CA THR A 381 -14.51 1.97 -1.08
C THR A 381 -15.57 0.90 -0.82
N ARG A 382 -15.35 -0.30 -1.34
CA ARG A 382 -16.23 -1.47 -1.18
C ARG A 382 -15.43 -2.63 -0.60
N ILE A 383 -15.94 -3.22 0.48
CA ILE A 383 -15.38 -4.38 1.16
C ILE A 383 -16.54 -5.35 1.32
N LYS A 384 -16.57 -6.44 0.55
CA LYS A 384 -17.73 -7.35 0.59
C LYS A 384 -17.80 -8.17 1.88
N GLY A 385 -16.65 -8.48 2.47
CA GLY A 385 -16.54 -9.21 3.73
C GLY A 385 -16.43 -8.27 4.94
N ASP A 386 -15.69 -8.74 5.94
CA ASP A 386 -15.47 -8.05 7.21
C ASP A 386 -14.31 -7.06 7.14
N VAL A 387 -14.37 -6.02 7.99
CA VAL A 387 -13.23 -5.21 8.39
C VAL A 387 -12.89 -5.57 9.84
N THR A 388 -11.72 -6.16 10.08
CA THR A 388 -11.30 -6.53 11.44
C THR A 388 -10.03 -5.79 11.82
N ILE A 389 -10.12 -4.99 12.88
CA ILE A 389 -9.02 -4.20 13.44
C ILE A 389 -8.87 -4.62 14.91
N SER A 390 -7.90 -5.49 15.20
CA SER A 390 -7.75 -6.06 16.54
C SER A 390 -6.37 -5.80 17.11
N GLY A 391 -6.26 -5.24 18.31
CA GLY A 391 -4.96 -4.97 18.95
C GLY A 391 -4.09 -3.99 18.17
N ALA A 392 -4.72 -3.16 17.33
CA ALA A 392 -4.03 -2.18 16.49
C ALA A 392 -3.68 -0.91 17.29
N THR A 393 -2.62 -0.23 16.86
CA THR A 393 -2.29 1.13 17.29
C THR A 393 -2.31 2.03 16.07
N ILE A 394 -3.28 2.95 16.00
CA ILE A 394 -3.41 3.90 14.89
C ILE A 394 -3.24 5.31 15.46
N GLY A 395 -2.19 5.99 15.04
CA GLY A 395 -1.76 7.30 15.57
C GLY A 395 -2.72 8.45 15.23
N SER A 396 -3.66 8.23 14.31
CA SER A 396 -4.67 9.19 13.90
C SER A 396 -6.03 8.50 13.65
N ASP A 397 -6.84 9.08 12.77
CA ASP A 397 -8.23 8.66 12.54
C ASP A 397 -8.32 7.36 11.74
N THR A 398 -9.37 6.59 12.01
CA THR A 398 -9.83 5.47 11.20
C THR A 398 -11.13 5.87 10.53
N ARG A 399 -11.08 6.16 9.23
CA ARG A 399 -12.18 6.75 8.46
C ARG A 399 -12.66 5.78 7.38
N PHE A 400 -13.96 5.48 7.36
CA PHE A 400 -14.62 4.72 6.32
C PHE A 400 -15.91 5.45 5.91
N CYS A 401 -15.75 6.73 5.58
CA CYS A 401 -16.85 7.58 5.16
C CYS A 401 -17.35 7.11 3.79
N CYS A 402 -18.67 7.06 3.57
CA CYS A 402 -19.29 6.47 2.38
C CYS A 402 -18.92 5.01 2.06
N ALA A 403 -18.17 4.29 2.89
CA ALA A 403 -17.76 2.94 2.54
C ALA A 403 -18.96 1.97 2.48
N GLU A 404 -18.83 0.91 1.71
CA GLU A 404 -19.76 -0.23 1.74
C GLU A 404 -19.03 -1.45 2.29
N ILE A 405 -19.41 -1.87 3.48
CA ILE A 405 -18.85 -3.03 4.17
C ILE A 405 -19.96 -4.07 4.29
N GLY A 406 -19.88 -5.14 3.50
CA GLY A 406 -20.93 -6.17 3.46
C GLY A 406 -21.03 -6.98 4.76
N GLY A 407 -19.91 -7.17 5.45
CA GLY A 407 -19.82 -7.88 6.72
C GLY A 407 -19.80 -6.97 7.95
N LEU A 408 -19.10 -7.43 8.99
CA LEU A 408 -18.92 -6.72 10.25
C LEU A 408 -17.73 -5.75 10.19
N PHE A 409 -17.93 -4.53 10.70
CA PHE A 409 -16.85 -3.64 11.10
C PHE A 409 -16.50 -3.92 12.56
N ARG A 410 -15.41 -4.67 12.78
CA ARG A 410 -14.94 -5.12 14.10
C ARG A 410 -13.72 -4.34 14.56
N VAL A 411 -13.80 -3.76 15.75
CA VAL A 411 -12.65 -3.21 16.48
C VAL A 411 -12.53 -3.96 17.80
N ILE A 412 -11.49 -4.80 17.95
CA ILE A 412 -11.32 -5.69 19.10
C ILE A 412 -10.00 -5.36 19.79
N THR A 413 -10.02 -4.54 20.83
CA THR A 413 -8.83 -3.94 21.48
C THR A 413 -8.02 -3.01 20.56
N GLY A 414 -7.19 -2.16 21.17
CA GLY A 414 -6.35 -1.20 20.48
C GLY A 414 -6.59 0.23 20.94
N SER A 415 -5.77 1.14 20.40
CA SER A 415 -5.86 2.57 20.65
C SER A 415 -6.01 3.29 19.31
N PHE A 416 -7.04 4.12 19.23
CA PHE A 416 -7.39 4.90 18.06
C PHE A 416 -7.68 6.32 18.49
N SER A 417 -7.40 7.30 17.63
CA SER A 417 -7.90 8.64 17.90
C SER A 417 -9.41 8.67 17.62
N ARG A 418 -9.84 8.88 16.38
CA ARG A 418 -11.25 8.87 16.03
C ARG A 418 -11.61 7.71 15.12
N VAL A 419 -12.78 7.10 15.33
CA VAL A 419 -13.40 6.20 14.36
C VAL A 419 -14.57 6.92 13.70
N GLN A 420 -14.56 7.01 12.35
CA GLN A 420 -15.59 7.70 11.58
C GLN A 420 -16.22 6.76 10.55
N LEU A 421 -17.52 6.50 10.74
CA LEU A 421 -18.40 5.88 9.76
C LEU A 421 -19.49 6.92 9.47
N ARG A 422 -19.35 7.68 8.38
CA ARG A 422 -20.25 8.80 8.09
C ARG A 422 -20.45 9.02 6.58
N PRO A 423 -21.56 9.63 6.18
CA PRO A 423 -21.76 10.10 4.82
C PRO A 423 -20.69 11.10 4.39
N GLU A 424 -20.39 11.06 3.11
CA GLU A 424 -19.46 11.96 2.44
C GLU A 424 -19.97 12.26 1.02
N LEU A 425 -19.51 13.37 0.45
CA LEU A 425 -19.89 13.72 -0.91
C LEU A 425 -19.10 12.88 -1.92
N VAL A 426 -19.81 12.18 -2.79
CA VAL A 426 -19.24 11.38 -3.87
C VAL A 426 -19.63 11.99 -5.21
N HIS A 427 -18.69 12.11 -6.13
CA HIS A 427 -18.97 12.60 -7.48
C HIS A 427 -19.49 11.46 -8.37
N LYS A 428 -20.76 11.52 -8.77
CA LYS A 428 -21.44 10.49 -9.55
C LYS A 428 -22.20 11.11 -10.72
N ASN A 429 -21.88 10.68 -11.95
CA ASN A 429 -22.54 11.15 -13.17
C ASN A 429 -22.56 12.69 -13.32
N GLY A 430 -21.46 13.37 -12.95
CA GLY A 430 -21.36 14.83 -13.03
C GLY A 430 -22.05 15.59 -11.89
N LYS A 431 -22.64 14.90 -10.90
CA LYS A 431 -23.28 15.49 -9.73
C LYS A 431 -22.59 15.04 -8.45
N ASN A 432 -22.56 15.90 -7.44
CA ASN A 432 -22.15 15.49 -6.10
C ASN A 432 -23.37 14.87 -5.41
N VAL A 433 -23.22 13.66 -4.88
CA VAL A 433 -24.27 12.93 -4.18
C VAL A 433 -23.72 12.56 -2.81
N CYS A 434 -24.44 12.90 -1.75
CA CYS A 434 -24.12 12.42 -0.41
C CYS A 434 -24.55 10.96 -0.31
N GLU A 435 -23.59 10.04 -0.25
CA GLU A 435 -23.88 8.61 -0.06
C GLU A 435 -23.69 8.23 1.41
N PRO A 436 -24.53 7.35 1.99
CA PRO A 436 -24.30 6.84 3.33
C PRO A 436 -23.14 5.84 3.37
N THR A 437 -22.48 5.73 4.53
CA THR A 437 -21.72 4.51 4.87
C THR A 437 -22.71 3.38 5.13
N LYS A 438 -22.52 2.23 4.46
CA LYS A 438 -23.32 1.01 4.64
C LYS A 438 -22.46 -0.06 5.29
N VAL A 439 -22.96 -0.67 6.36
CA VAL A 439 -22.24 -1.72 7.10
C VAL A 439 -23.20 -2.87 7.45
N GLY A 440 -22.76 -4.12 7.32
CA GLY A 440 -23.55 -5.28 7.76
C GLY A 440 -23.79 -5.31 9.27
N GLY A 441 -22.80 -4.89 10.07
CA GLY A 441 -22.93 -4.65 11.51
C GLY A 441 -21.67 -4.02 12.10
N ILE A 442 -21.77 -3.45 13.30
CA ILE A 442 -20.63 -2.81 13.97
C ILE A 442 -20.41 -3.48 15.32
N LEU A 443 -19.17 -3.90 15.58
CA LEU A 443 -18.75 -4.49 16.85
C LEU A 443 -17.50 -3.80 17.36
N ILE A 444 -17.58 -3.10 18.48
CA ILE A 444 -16.42 -2.49 19.14
C ILE A 444 -16.30 -3.06 20.55
N GLN A 445 -15.17 -3.70 20.84
CA GLN A 445 -14.94 -4.41 22.10
C GLN A 445 -13.59 -4.04 22.70
N THR A 446 -13.57 -3.70 23.99
CA THR A 446 -12.33 -3.52 24.77
C THR A 446 -11.36 -2.50 24.14
N ALA A 447 -11.89 -1.47 23.47
CA ALA A 447 -11.10 -0.45 22.76
C ALA A 447 -11.12 0.91 23.47
N SER A 448 -10.07 1.70 23.28
CA SER A 448 -9.99 3.10 23.72
C SER A 448 -9.99 4.03 22.50
N LEU A 449 -10.95 4.94 22.46
CA LEU A 449 -11.18 5.90 21.37
C LEU A 449 -11.16 7.32 21.94
N ASP A 450 -10.71 8.31 21.16
CA ASP A 450 -10.98 9.72 21.44
C ASP A 450 -12.41 10.08 21.03
N ASP A 451 -12.87 9.73 19.83
CA ASP A 451 -14.25 10.01 19.37
C ASP A 451 -14.80 8.83 18.53
N LEU A 452 -16.13 8.67 18.52
CA LEU A 452 -16.84 7.73 17.66
C LEU A 452 -17.98 8.44 16.92
N ASP A 453 -17.78 8.69 15.62
CA ASP A 453 -18.76 9.32 14.75
C ASP A 453 -19.47 8.27 13.89
N LEU A 454 -20.79 8.13 14.10
CA LEU A 454 -21.69 7.16 13.48
C LEU A 454 -22.88 7.85 12.80
N PHE A 455 -22.78 9.13 12.49
CA PHE A 455 -23.91 9.85 11.93
C PHE A 455 -24.20 9.43 10.51
N GLY A 456 -25.49 9.33 10.16
CA GLY A 456 -25.91 9.05 8.79
C GLY A 456 -25.55 7.65 8.22
N ILE A 457 -25.11 6.73 9.08
CA ILE A 457 -24.82 5.35 8.68
C ILE A 457 -26.09 4.56 8.36
N GLN A 458 -25.94 3.49 7.59
CA GLN A 458 -26.95 2.47 7.37
C GLN A 458 -26.40 1.12 7.82
N VAL A 459 -27.03 0.53 8.84
CA VAL A 459 -26.61 -0.74 9.42
C VAL A 459 -27.70 -1.78 9.27
N ASP A 460 -27.44 -2.78 8.41
CA ASP A 460 -28.44 -3.77 8.01
C ASP A 460 -28.67 -4.86 9.09
N GLY A 461 -27.69 -5.09 9.97
CA GLY A 461 -27.75 -6.15 10.98
C GLY A 461 -27.64 -7.56 10.39
N SER A 462 -26.97 -7.70 9.25
CA SER A 462 -26.76 -8.95 8.50
C SER A 462 -25.50 -9.72 8.90
N GLY A 463 -24.80 -9.32 9.97
CA GLY A 463 -23.68 -10.09 10.51
C GLY A 463 -24.10 -11.54 10.79
N GLU A 464 -23.24 -12.50 10.43
CA GLU A 464 -23.53 -13.95 10.42
C GLU A 464 -24.00 -14.52 11.77
N ASP A 465 -23.81 -13.77 12.86
CA ASP A 465 -24.23 -14.17 14.19
C ASP A 465 -25.43 -13.31 14.65
N ASP A 466 -26.62 -13.92 14.68
CA ASP A 466 -27.82 -13.35 15.35
C ASP A 466 -27.58 -13.04 16.85
N LEU A 467 -26.42 -13.41 17.39
CA LEU A 467 -25.97 -13.11 18.73
C LEU A 467 -25.70 -11.61 18.96
N HIS A 468 -25.27 -10.90 17.91
CA HIS A 468 -24.88 -9.50 18.02
C HIS A 468 -26.03 -8.57 17.63
N GLY A 469 -26.07 -7.39 18.28
CA GLY A 469 -26.91 -6.29 17.78
C GLY A 469 -26.45 -5.85 16.39
N ALA A 470 -27.22 -4.98 15.72
CA ALA A 470 -26.70 -4.32 14.52
C ALA A 470 -25.50 -3.45 14.87
N ILE A 471 -25.51 -2.81 16.05
CA ILE A 471 -24.35 -2.17 16.66
C ILE A 471 -24.18 -2.71 18.08
N GLU A 472 -22.97 -3.18 18.40
CA GLU A 472 -22.58 -3.60 19.75
C GLU A 472 -21.29 -2.91 20.20
N LEU A 473 -21.37 -2.20 21.32
CA LEU A 473 -20.25 -1.57 22.03
C LEU A 473 -20.10 -2.25 23.39
N SER A 474 -19.04 -3.03 23.61
CA SER A 474 -18.85 -3.79 24.85
C SER A 474 -17.49 -3.49 25.50
N THR A 475 -17.52 -2.92 26.71
CA THR A 475 -16.30 -2.52 27.44
C THR A 475 -15.46 -1.50 26.66
N VAL A 476 -16.08 -0.42 26.19
CA VAL A 476 -15.42 0.62 25.38
C VAL A 476 -15.23 1.88 26.21
N GLU A 477 -14.06 2.52 26.10
CA GLU A 477 -13.80 3.86 26.65
C GLU A 477 -13.68 4.88 25.50
N ILE A 478 -14.52 5.91 25.51
CA ILE A 478 -14.49 7.03 24.57
C ILE A 478 -14.16 8.30 25.37
N ARG A 479 -13.06 8.98 25.05
CA ARG A 479 -12.59 10.16 25.80
C ARG A 479 -13.31 11.47 25.42
N GLY A 480 -13.87 11.52 24.23
CA GLY A 480 -14.71 12.57 23.69
C GLY A 480 -16.12 12.03 23.49
N ASP A 481 -16.67 12.18 22.28
CA ASP A 481 -18.11 11.98 22.05
C ASP A 481 -18.44 10.70 21.27
N LEU A 482 -19.66 10.20 21.48
CA LEU A 482 -20.34 9.24 20.62
C LEU A 482 -21.48 9.97 19.89
N ARG A 483 -21.38 10.11 18.56
CA ARG A 483 -22.30 10.95 17.78
C ARG A 483 -23.04 10.18 16.69
N PHE A 484 -24.37 10.18 16.72
CA PHE A 484 -25.24 9.76 15.60
C PHE A 484 -25.82 10.95 14.82
N PHE A 485 -25.62 12.16 15.33
CA PHE A 485 -25.96 13.40 14.69
C PHE A 485 -24.70 14.15 14.27
N ASN A 486 -24.78 14.91 13.18
CA ASN A 486 -23.73 15.86 12.85
C ASN A 486 -24.09 17.24 13.41
N PRO A 487 -23.49 17.67 14.54
CA PRO A 487 -23.80 18.97 15.13
C PRO A 487 -23.22 20.15 14.33
N ARG A 488 -22.43 19.91 13.27
CA ARG A 488 -21.68 20.97 12.59
C ARG A 488 -21.69 20.81 11.06
N PRO A 489 -22.72 21.32 10.36
CA PRO A 489 -22.66 21.47 8.90
C PRO A 489 -21.51 22.41 8.47
N ASP A 490 -21.08 23.31 9.37
CA ASP A 490 -20.06 24.31 9.14
C ASP A 490 -18.63 23.77 9.18
N ARG A 491 -18.38 22.54 9.65
CA ARG A 491 -17.05 21.92 9.65
C ARG A 491 -16.78 20.94 8.51
N TYR A 492 -17.74 20.70 7.63
CA TYR A 492 -17.48 20.13 6.29
C TYR A 492 -16.67 21.07 5.38
N ILE A 493 -16.13 22.17 5.92
CA ILE A 493 -15.09 22.99 5.32
C ILE A 493 -13.84 22.12 5.18
N LEU A 494 -13.77 21.45 4.03
CA LEU A 494 -12.58 20.83 3.47
C LEU A 494 -11.38 21.75 3.70
N HIS A 495 -10.35 21.24 4.39
CA HIS A 495 -9.02 21.86 4.41
C HIS A 495 -8.43 21.80 2.99
N GLY A 496 -8.78 22.75 2.14
CA GLY A 496 -8.32 22.83 0.75
C GLY A 496 -8.21 24.26 0.26
N HIS A 497 -6.99 24.77 0.16
CA HIS A 497 -6.68 26.10 -0.38
C HIS A 497 -6.96 26.21 -1.89
N SER A 498 -8.15 26.62 -2.34
CA SER A 498 -8.32 27.26 -3.66
C SER A 498 -9.72 27.88 -3.88
N GLY A 499 -9.84 28.80 -4.84
CA GLY A 499 -11.10 29.47 -5.21
C GLY A 499 -12.24 28.56 -5.70
N GLN A 500 -12.00 27.27 -5.98
CA GLN A 500 -13.06 26.28 -6.28
C GLN A 500 -13.97 26.02 -5.07
N GLU A 501 -13.48 26.26 -3.85
CA GLU A 501 -14.20 26.04 -2.59
C GLU A 501 -15.48 26.90 -2.48
N ARG A 502 -15.50 28.09 -3.10
CA ARG A 502 -16.64 29.01 -3.01
C ARG A 502 -17.83 28.59 -3.87
N GLU A 503 -17.57 27.91 -4.99
CA GLU A 503 -18.62 27.29 -5.81
C GLU A 503 -19.10 25.98 -5.19
N TRP A 504 -18.20 25.19 -4.60
CA TRP A 504 -18.54 23.98 -3.86
C TRP A 504 -19.44 24.27 -2.65
N ARG A 505 -19.14 25.33 -1.87
CA ARG A 505 -20.01 25.76 -0.76
C ARG A 505 -21.42 26.14 -1.21
N LYS A 506 -21.59 26.73 -2.40
CA LYS A 506 -22.92 27.05 -2.95
C LYS A 506 -23.68 25.82 -3.43
N ALA A 507 -22.98 24.78 -3.90
CA ALA A 507 -23.58 23.56 -4.42
C ALA A 507 -23.86 22.50 -3.33
N ALA A 508 -22.98 22.34 -2.34
CA ALA A 508 -23.02 21.23 -1.37
C ALA A 508 -23.91 21.46 -0.14
N LEU A 509 -24.06 22.71 0.32
CA LEU A 509 -24.88 23.04 1.49
C LEU A 509 -26.38 22.72 1.31
N PRO A 510 -26.99 22.94 0.12
CA PRO A 510 -28.35 22.48 -0.16
C PRO A 510 -28.50 20.96 -0.20
N ASP A 511 -27.50 20.21 -0.68
CA ASP A 511 -27.55 18.75 -0.82
C ASP A 511 -27.32 17.99 0.49
N LEU A 512 -26.46 18.50 1.39
CA LEU A 512 -26.25 17.93 2.73
C LEU A 512 -27.45 18.13 3.67
N CYS A 513 -28.33 19.08 3.35
CA CYS A 513 -29.49 19.45 4.16
C CYS A 513 -30.82 19.43 3.37
N GLY A 514 -30.81 18.76 2.21
CA GLY A 514 -31.88 18.56 1.22
C GLY A 514 -33.11 19.49 1.29
N ASN A 515 -33.33 20.28 0.23
CA ASN A 515 -34.68 20.80 -0.05
C ASN A 515 -35.61 19.58 -0.29
N PRO A 516 -36.61 19.30 0.58
CA PRO A 516 -37.34 18.04 0.57
C PRO A 516 -38.13 17.78 -0.71
N GLU A 517 -38.40 18.84 -1.48
CA GLU A 517 -39.27 18.80 -2.66
C GLU A 517 -38.52 18.43 -3.96
N ASP A 518 -37.18 18.54 -4.01
CA ASP A 518 -36.40 18.36 -5.26
C ASP A 518 -35.49 17.12 -5.28
N THR A 519 -35.42 16.36 -4.18
CA THR A 519 -34.65 15.11 -4.14
C THR A 519 -35.55 13.93 -3.83
N SER A 520 -36.14 13.33 -4.86
CA SER A 520 -36.97 12.11 -4.72
C SER A 520 -36.22 10.91 -4.11
N GLU A 521 -34.91 11.00 -3.91
CA GLU A 521 -34.05 9.98 -3.29
C GLU A 521 -33.01 10.57 -2.30
N GLY A 522 -33.24 11.78 -1.78
CA GLY A 522 -32.27 12.51 -0.95
C GLY A 522 -31.92 11.84 0.38
N PHE A 523 -30.61 11.71 0.64
CA PHE A 523 -30.07 11.19 1.89
C PHE A 523 -30.46 12.10 3.08
N LYS A 524 -31.16 11.54 4.09
CA LYS A 524 -31.78 12.33 5.17
C LYS A 524 -30.83 12.67 6.33
N GLY A 525 -29.54 12.35 6.25
CA GLY A 525 -28.60 12.53 7.38
C GLY A 525 -28.89 11.63 8.60
N GLN A 526 -29.97 10.86 8.56
CA GLN A 526 -30.44 10.01 9.65
C GLN A 526 -29.61 8.74 9.72
N ALA A 527 -29.10 8.40 10.91
CA ALA A 527 -28.50 7.09 11.13
C ALA A 527 -29.62 6.06 11.20
N PHE A 528 -29.54 5.01 10.38
CA PHE A 528 -30.55 3.98 10.28
C PHE A 528 -29.96 2.62 10.69
N ILE A 529 -30.58 1.97 11.66
CA ILE A 529 -30.19 0.68 12.20
C ILE A 529 -31.38 -0.25 12.14
N ARG A 530 -31.21 -1.43 11.54
CA ARG A 530 -32.31 -2.38 11.37
C ARG A 530 -32.64 -3.18 12.63
N LYS A 531 -31.61 -3.64 13.37
CA LYS A 531 -31.72 -4.44 14.61
C LYS A 531 -31.31 -3.60 15.83
N ASP A 532 -30.93 -4.23 16.94
CA ASP A 532 -30.61 -3.57 18.20
C ASP A 532 -29.35 -2.69 18.13
N PHE A 533 -29.35 -1.60 18.90
CA PHE A 533 -28.15 -0.89 19.34
C PHE A 533 -27.87 -1.26 20.79
N LYS A 534 -26.75 -1.94 21.05
CA LYS A 534 -26.36 -2.43 22.38
C LYS A 534 -25.05 -1.78 22.81
N ALA A 535 -25.06 -1.09 23.94
CA ALA A 535 -23.88 -0.62 24.65
C ALA A 535 -23.86 -1.26 26.04
N ARG A 536 -22.77 -1.96 26.37
CA ARG A 536 -22.56 -2.64 27.65
C ARG A 536 -21.24 -2.18 28.24
N SER A 537 -21.31 -1.64 29.46
CA SER A 537 -20.11 -1.12 30.14
C SER A 537 -19.36 -0.09 29.28
N LEU A 538 -20.10 0.73 28.55
CA LEU A 538 -19.58 1.85 27.77
C LEU A 538 -19.27 3.02 28.70
N THR A 539 -18.08 3.61 28.61
CA THR A 539 -17.73 4.85 29.30
C THR A 539 -17.42 5.92 28.27
N VAL A 540 -18.18 6.99 28.25
CA VAL A 540 -18.00 8.17 27.40
C VAL A 540 -17.69 9.34 28.31
N LYS A 541 -16.56 10.03 28.12
CA LYS A 541 -16.24 11.22 28.91
C LYS A 541 -16.86 12.48 28.32
N GLY A 542 -17.31 12.48 27.07
CA GLY A 542 -18.08 13.57 26.50
C GLY A 542 -19.57 13.25 26.43
N GLN A 543 -20.17 13.64 25.32
CA GLN A 543 -21.59 13.51 25.05
C GLN A 543 -21.91 12.20 24.31
N ILE A 544 -23.01 11.55 24.69
CA ILE A 544 -23.70 10.57 23.85
C ILE A 544 -24.85 11.28 23.15
N ASP A 545 -24.70 11.52 21.84
CA ASP A 545 -25.72 12.15 21.01
C ASP A 545 -26.42 11.12 20.12
N LEU A 546 -27.63 10.72 20.52
CA LEU A 546 -28.54 9.82 19.81
C LEU A 546 -29.50 10.57 18.88
N THR A 547 -29.34 11.88 18.70
CA THR A 547 -30.21 12.66 17.81
C THR A 547 -30.15 12.07 16.40
N ASN A 548 -31.29 12.01 15.72
CA ASN A 548 -31.44 11.42 14.38
C ASN A 548 -31.10 9.93 14.24
N LEU A 549 -31.15 9.16 15.33
CA LEU A 549 -31.04 7.70 15.25
C LEU A 549 -32.41 7.04 15.02
N ASP A 550 -32.52 6.20 13.99
CA ASP A 550 -33.68 5.35 13.69
C ASP A 550 -33.34 3.87 13.89
N VAL A 551 -33.99 3.22 14.85
CA VAL A 551 -33.85 1.79 15.12
C VAL A 551 -35.16 1.11 14.71
N GLU A 552 -35.20 0.51 13.51
CA GLU A 552 -36.43 0.06 12.85
C GLU A 552 -37.15 -1.06 13.62
N ARG A 553 -36.43 -2.14 13.95
CA ARG A 553 -37.01 -3.37 14.55
C ARG A 553 -36.43 -3.73 15.91
N GLY A 554 -35.38 -3.03 16.31
CA GLY A 554 -34.60 -3.31 17.50
C GLY A 554 -34.85 -2.37 18.67
N GLU A 555 -34.09 -2.63 19.72
CA GLU A 555 -34.09 -1.85 20.95
C GLU A 555 -32.78 -1.07 21.08
N ILE A 556 -32.83 0.04 21.82
CA ILE A 556 -31.62 0.74 22.28
C ILE A 556 -31.33 0.27 23.70
N LYS A 557 -30.14 -0.27 23.95
CA LYS A 557 -29.71 -0.76 25.29
C LYS A 557 -28.43 -0.05 25.70
N LEU A 558 -28.47 0.78 26.73
CA LEU A 558 -27.32 1.47 27.32
C LEU A 558 -27.02 0.89 28.71
N GLU A 559 -26.72 -0.41 28.77
CA GLU A 559 -26.59 -1.16 30.03
C GLU A 559 -25.26 -0.89 30.73
N GLY A 560 -25.31 -0.31 31.93
CA GLY A 560 -24.08 0.02 32.68
C GLY A 560 -23.22 1.07 31.98
N THR A 561 -23.85 1.93 31.17
CA THR A 561 -23.17 3.01 30.43
C THR A 561 -22.91 4.20 31.35
N LYS A 562 -21.78 4.88 31.17
CA LYS A 562 -21.42 6.13 31.85
C LYS A 562 -21.19 7.22 30.82
N CYS A 563 -21.75 8.39 31.01
CA CYS A 563 -21.56 9.56 30.14
C CYS A 563 -21.54 10.88 30.92
N GLU A 564 -20.93 11.92 30.36
CA GLU A 564 -21.10 13.28 30.91
C GLU A 564 -22.46 13.85 30.50
N GLU A 565 -22.83 13.76 29.23
CA GLU A 565 -24.11 14.24 28.73
C GLU A 565 -24.80 13.16 27.87
N LEU A 566 -26.12 13.10 27.93
CA LEU A 566 -26.94 12.25 27.06
C LEU A 566 -27.96 13.11 26.32
N THR A 567 -28.03 12.97 25.01
CA THR A 567 -28.87 13.84 24.19
C THR A 567 -29.58 13.09 23.09
N ALA A 568 -30.88 13.36 22.95
CA ALA A 568 -31.73 12.91 21.85
C ALA A 568 -32.79 13.99 21.62
N LEU A 569 -32.42 15.06 20.91
CA LEU A 569 -33.27 16.26 20.81
C LEU A 569 -34.44 16.07 19.82
N ALA A 570 -35.59 16.67 20.14
CA ALA A 570 -36.76 16.71 19.25
C ALA A 570 -36.61 17.67 18.07
N ALA A 571 -35.72 18.66 18.22
CA ALA A 571 -35.51 19.75 17.29
C ALA A 571 -34.06 20.21 17.32
N ILE A 572 -33.55 20.61 16.15
CA ILE A 572 -32.28 21.31 16.05
C ILE A 572 -32.39 22.62 16.84
N PRO A 573 -31.39 23.01 17.66
CA PRO A 573 -31.41 24.27 18.38
C PRO A 573 -31.73 25.45 17.45
N ASN A 574 -32.59 26.37 17.89
CA ASN A 574 -33.03 27.53 17.10
C ASN A 574 -31.87 28.35 16.49
N GLU A 575 -30.69 28.32 17.11
CA GLU A 575 -29.49 28.99 16.62
C GLU A 575 -28.95 28.37 15.32
N MET A 576 -28.97 27.05 15.21
CA MET A 576 -28.60 26.33 13.99
C MET A 576 -29.63 26.54 12.88
N ILE A 577 -30.92 26.61 13.21
CA ILE A 577 -31.97 26.99 12.25
C ILE A 577 -31.71 28.39 11.70
N LYS A 578 -31.40 29.36 12.57
CA LYS A 578 -31.07 30.74 12.15
C LYS A 578 -29.82 30.81 11.27
N LEU A 579 -28.81 29.97 11.52
CA LEU A 579 -27.63 29.86 10.66
C LEU A 579 -27.98 29.32 9.27
N TYR A 580 -28.87 28.33 9.20
CA TYR A 580 -29.33 27.72 7.96
C TYR A 580 -30.24 28.67 7.14
N GLU A 581 -31.15 29.38 7.80
CA GLU A 581 -31.98 30.40 7.14
C GLU A 581 -31.13 31.54 6.56
N LYS A 582 -30.05 31.94 7.26
CA LYS A 582 -29.09 32.94 6.76
C LYS A 582 -28.33 32.50 5.50
N SER A 583 -28.16 31.20 5.26
CA SER A 583 -27.54 30.70 4.02
C SER A 583 -28.54 30.55 2.86
N GLY A 584 -29.80 30.93 3.06
CA GLY A 584 -30.85 30.91 2.04
C GLY A 584 -31.57 29.56 1.88
N GLY A 585 -31.31 28.60 2.77
CA GLY A 585 -32.01 27.32 2.79
C GLY A 585 -33.40 27.44 3.44
N LYS A 586 -34.40 26.76 2.87
CA LYS A 586 -35.71 26.56 3.53
C LYS A 586 -35.64 25.25 4.32
N CYS A 587 -35.61 25.31 5.65
CA CYS A 587 -35.62 24.11 6.47
C CYS A 587 -37.07 23.66 6.70
N SER A 588 -37.48 22.52 6.13
CA SER A 588 -38.78 21.95 6.47
C SER A 588 -38.75 21.40 7.89
N HIS A 589 -39.72 21.75 8.72
CA HIS A 589 -39.80 21.38 10.15
C HIS A 589 -39.99 19.88 10.46
N HIS A 590 -39.74 18.97 9.52
CA HIS A 590 -39.74 17.53 9.77
C HIS A 590 -38.34 17.10 10.20
N TYR A 591 -37.99 17.43 11.44
CA TYR A 591 -36.72 17.00 12.01
C TYR A 591 -36.81 15.53 12.42
N PRO A 592 -35.76 14.73 12.13
CA PRO A 592 -35.75 13.34 12.52
C PRO A 592 -35.75 13.23 14.05
N ARG A 593 -36.52 12.30 14.56
CA ARG A 593 -36.63 11.99 15.99
C ARG A 593 -35.85 10.72 16.27
N LEU A 594 -35.40 10.55 17.51
CA LEU A 594 -34.91 9.25 17.97
C LEU A 594 -36.07 8.26 17.92
N LYS A 595 -36.01 7.27 17.04
CA LYS A 595 -37.04 6.23 16.91
C LYS A 595 -36.47 4.90 17.35
N ALA A 596 -37.18 4.22 18.24
CA ALA A 596 -36.86 2.86 18.62
C ALA A 596 -38.11 2.12 19.05
N LYS A 597 -38.02 0.79 19.09
CA LYS A 597 -39.08 -0.04 19.64
C LYS A 597 -39.20 0.17 21.15
N SER A 598 -38.08 0.07 21.84
CA SER A 598 -37.92 0.29 23.28
C SER A 598 -36.54 0.87 23.56
N VAL A 599 -36.39 1.50 24.72
CA VAL A 599 -35.11 2.03 25.22
C VAL A 599 -34.84 1.50 26.62
N ASN A 600 -33.70 0.85 26.81
CA ASN A 600 -33.24 0.33 28.08
C ASN A 600 -32.00 1.12 28.55
N LEU A 601 -32.16 1.86 29.64
CA LEU A 601 -31.16 2.68 30.32
C LEU A 601 -30.72 2.07 31.66
N ASP A 602 -30.87 0.75 31.84
CA ASP A 602 -30.56 0.08 33.09
C ASP A 602 -29.10 0.31 33.50
N ARG A 603 -28.90 0.81 34.72
CA ARG A 603 -27.59 1.18 35.29
C ARG A 603 -26.84 2.25 34.48
N LEU A 604 -27.55 3.09 33.72
CA LEU A 604 -26.99 4.31 33.13
C LEU A 604 -26.54 5.26 34.25
N HIS A 605 -25.37 5.87 34.11
CA HIS A 605 -24.93 6.97 34.96
C HIS A 605 -24.52 8.17 34.09
N CYS A 606 -25.28 9.26 34.17
CA CYS A 606 -25.02 10.51 33.47
C CYS A 606 -24.62 11.58 34.50
N SER A 607 -23.39 12.07 34.47
CA SER A 607 -22.92 13.06 35.48
C SER A 607 -23.38 14.49 35.20
N GLY A 608 -23.84 14.78 33.98
CA GLY A 608 -24.42 16.06 33.56
C GLY A 608 -25.88 15.90 33.15
N ASP A 609 -26.29 16.66 32.13
CA ASP A 609 -27.68 16.70 31.67
C ASP A 609 -28.01 15.50 30.76
N ALA A 610 -29.26 15.02 30.87
CA ALA A 610 -29.86 14.03 30.00
C ALA A 610 -31.13 14.61 29.37
N ASP A 611 -31.08 14.94 28.08
CA ASP A 611 -32.24 15.45 27.32
C ASP A 611 -32.72 14.39 26.33
N LEU A 612 -33.88 13.79 26.60
CA LEU A 612 -34.51 12.77 25.77
C LEU A 612 -35.80 13.28 25.13
N SER A 613 -35.95 14.60 24.99
CA SER A 613 -37.17 15.25 24.49
C SER A 613 -37.59 14.81 23.08
N GLY A 614 -36.64 14.35 22.26
CA GLY A 614 -36.85 13.86 20.90
C GLY A 614 -37.18 12.39 20.77
N LEU A 615 -37.38 11.69 21.89
CA LEU A 615 -37.65 10.27 21.89
C LEU A 615 -39.05 9.93 21.36
N VAL A 616 -39.11 9.01 20.40
CA VAL A 616 -40.34 8.38 19.91
C VAL A 616 -40.21 6.87 20.03
N ILE A 617 -40.82 6.34 21.09
CA ILE A 617 -40.88 4.90 21.37
C ILE A 617 -42.24 4.34 21.00
N SER A 618 -42.27 3.06 20.63
CA SER A 618 -43.52 2.36 20.38
C SER A 618 -43.97 1.50 21.57
N TRP A 619 -43.03 0.96 22.36
CA TRP A 619 -43.33 0.02 23.44
C TRP A 619 -42.97 0.62 24.81
N ASP A 620 -41.75 0.42 25.30
CA ASP A 620 -41.38 0.71 26.69
C ASP A 620 -40.04 1.46 26.84
N VAL A 621 -39.89 2.19 27.95
CA VAL A 621 -38.60 2.68 28.47
C VAL A 621 -38.33 2.02 29.82
N THR A 622 -37.17 1.38 29.97
CA THR A 622 -36.70 0.83 31.25
C THR A 622 -35.47 1.58 31.73
N ALA A 623 -35.41 1.93 33.01
CA ALA A 623 -34.30 2.70 33.58
C ALA A 623 -34.01 2.27 35.04
N ARG A 624 -33.79 0.97 35.27
CA ARG A 624 -33.55 0.44 36.61
C ARG A 624 -32.18 0.87 37.10
N SER A 625 -32.16 1.53 38.25
CA SER A 625 -30.92 2.05 38.86
C SER A 625 -30.16 3.01 37.95
N ALA A 626 -30.86 3.74 37.07
CA ALA A 626 -30.27 4.85 36.33
C ALA A 626 -30.07 6.06 37.25
N GLN A 627 -28.96 6.77 37.09
CA GLN A 627 -28.60 7.97 37.83
C GLN A 627 -28.28 9.09 36.85
N VAL A 628 -28.90 10.25 37.05
CA VAL A 628 -28.61 11.49 36.33
C VAL A 628 -28.36 12.56 37.38
N ASP A 629 -27.15 13.10 37.43
CA ASP A 629 -26.76 14.10 38.43
C ASP A 629 -27.20 15.52 38.04
N GLY A 630 -27.36 15.78 36.73
CA GLY A 630 -27.89 17.02 36.17
C GLY A 630 -29.41 17.00 35.95
N THR A 631 -29.84 17.71 34.91
CA THR A 631 -31.25 17.82 34.54
C THR A 631 -31.66 16.64 33.65
N LEU A 632 -32.76 15.97 33.99
CA LEU A 632 -33.43 15.01 33.11
C LEU A 632 -34.64 15.69 32.43
N ARG A 633 -34.64 15.74 31.09
CA ARG A 633 -35.72 16.30 30.28
C ARG A 633 -36.40 15.27 29.38
#